data_AF-A0A416D905-F1
#
_entry.id   AF-A0A416D905-F1
#
_cell.length_a   1.000
_cell.length_b   1.000
_cell.length_c   1.000
_cell.angle_alpha   90.00
_cell.angle_beta   90.00
_cell.angle_gamma   90.00
#
_symmetry.space_group_name_H-M   'P 1'
#
loop_
_entity.id
_entity.type
_entity.pdbx_description
1 polymer ?
#
loop_
_entity_poly.entity_id
_entity_poly.type
_entity_poly.pdbx_seq_one_letter_code
_entity_poly.pdbx_strand_id
1 'polypeptide(L)'
;MLKPRIKALFVLLFATIVIMTVAVKNTPPVSEYMRTGIRLSDLSDLERTEFMASKGAAVPHNYKTSVGFQELTTDLVTRYEENPYKILTGTYGSLSTNLYAEEVRKIVNDYYGIYHVEYYFDHYPEYPPYSPDNET
;
A
#
# COMPACT_ATOMS: atom_id res chain seq x y z
N MET A 1 3.15 -23.64 -47.66
CA MET A 1 2.10 -22.69 -47.22
C MET A 1 1.16 -23.38 -46.23
N LEU A 2 1.10 -22.92 -44.99
CA LEU A 2 0.16 -23.45 -43.99
C LEU A 2 -1.29 -23.14 -44.40
N LYS A 3 -2.22 -24.10 -44.25
CA LYS A 3 -3.64 -23.88 -44.57
C LYS A 3 -4.19 -22.70 -43.77
N PRO A 4 -5.10 -21.87 -44.34
CA PRO A 4 -5.65 -20.70 -43.67
C PRO A 4 -6.24 -21.01 -42.28
N ARG A 5 -6.91 -22.16 -42.14
CA ARG A 5 -7.44 -22.65 -40.87
C ARG A 5 -6.37 -22.89 -39.80
N ILE A 6 -5.20 -23.40 -40.20
CA ILE A 6 -4.09 -23.66 -39.28
C ILE A 6 -3.44 -22.33 -38.86
N LYS A 7 -3.29 -21.37 -39.78
CA LYS A 7 -2.81 -20.02 -39.45
C LYS A 7 -3.74 -19.32 -38.46
N ALA A 8 -5.06 -19.40 -38.68
CA ALA A 8 -6.05 -18.84 -37.76
C ALA A 8 -5.95 -19.47 -36.37
N LEU A 9 -5.70 -20.78 -36.28
CA LEU A 9 -5.52 -21.48 -35.01
C LEU A 9 -4.28 -20.98 -34.24
N PHE A 10 -3.15 -20.77 -34.94
CA PHE A 10 -1.95 -20.19 -34.34
C PHE A 10 -2.15 -18.76 -33.86
N VAL A 11 -2.85 -17.94 -34.63
CA VAL A 11 -3.18 -16.55 -34.24
C VAL A 11 -4.08 -16.56 -33.00
N LEU A 12 -5.08 -17.43 -32.96
CA LEU A 12 -5.97 -17.57 -31.80
C LEU A 12 -5.20 -18.00 -30.54
N LEU A 13 -4.33 -19.01 -30.66
CA LEU A 13 -3.48 -19.48 -29.57
C LEU A 13 -2.55 -18.38 -29.05
N PHE A 14 -1.94 -17.61 -29.95
CA PHE A 14 -1.08 -16.50 -29.53
C PHE A 14 -1.88 -15.42 -28.81
N ALA A 15 -3.05 -15.05 -29.34
CA ALA A 15 -3.93 -14.09 -28.71
C ALA A 15 -4.38 -14.55 -27.30
N THR A 16 -4.72 -15.82 -27.12
CA THR A 16 -5.09 -16.34 -25.78
C THR A 16 -3.92 -16.30 -24.80
N ILE A 17 -2.70 -16.65 -25.23
CA ILE A 17 -1.50 -16.55 -24.38
C ILE A 17 -1.23 -15.09 -23.99
N VAL A 18 -1.35 -14.15 -24.93
CA VAL A 18 -1.16 -12.72 -24.64
C VAL A 18 -2.21 -12.24 -23.63
N ILE A 19 -3.49 -12.58 -23.84
CA ILE A 19 -4.57 -12.20 -22.91
C ILE A 19 -4.32 -12.78 -21.52
N MET A 20 -3.95 -14.07 -21.41
CA MET A 20 -3.63 -14.71 -20.13
C MET A 20 -2.45 -14.03 -19.45
N THR A 21 -1.40 -13.68 -20.19
CA THR A 21 -0.21 -13.01 -19.64
C THR A 21 -0.55 -11.61 -19.12
N VAL A 22 -1.35 -10.85 -19.86
CA VAL A 22 -1.83 -9.53 -19.44
C VAL A 22 -2.76 -9.65 -18.22
N ALA A 23 -3.67 -10.61 -18.23
CA ALA A 23 -4.57 -10.87 -17.12
C ALA A 23 -3.78 -11.21 -15.84
N VAL A 24 -2.83 -12.16 -15.89
CA VAL A 24 -2.00 -12.53 -14.74
C VAL A 24 -1.20 -11.35 -14.20
N LYS A 25 -0.66 -10.48 -15.06
CA LYS A 25 0.07 -9.28 -14.64
C LYS A 25 -0.82 -8.24 -13.98
N ASN A 26 -2.08 -8.17 -14.38
CA ASN A 26 -3.04 -7.17 -13.89
C ASN A 26 -3.92 -7.70 -12.74
N THR A 27 -3.93 -9.01 -12.49
CA THR A 27 -4.62 -9.58 -11.33
C THR A 27 -3.85 -9.21 -10.07
N PRO A 28 -4.47 -8.50 -9.12
CA PRO A 28 -3.80 -8.14 -7.88
C PRO A 28 -3.40 -9.39 -7.07
N PRO A 29 -2.32 -9.34 -6.30
CA PRO A 29 -1.93 -10.46 -5.45
C PRO A 29 -3.00 -10.74 -4.40
N VAL A 30 -3.06 -11.99 -3.93
CA VAL A 30 -3.88 -12.34 -2.76
C VAL A 30 -3.35 -11.55 -1.57
N SER A 31 -4.23 -10.79 -0.92
CA SER A 31 -3.84 -9.90 0.17
C SER A 31 -3.37 -10.68 1.40
N GLU A 32 -2.53 -10.03 2.21
CA GLU A 32 -1.99 -10.65 3.42
C GLU A 32 -3.12 -10.94 4.43
N TYR A 33 -4.10 -10.03 4.55
CA TYR A 33 -5.31 -10.27 5.34
C TYR A 33 -6.07 -11.52 4.88
N MET A 34 -6.26 -11.72 3.57
CA MET A 34 -6.95 -12.93 3.07
C MET A 34 -6.19 -14.22 3.41
N ARG A 35 -4.87 -14.14 3.60
CA ARG A 35 -4.03 -15.30 3.95
C ARG A 35 -4.01 -15.57 5.46
N THR A 36 -3.99 -14.54 6.29
CA THR A 36 -3.82 -14.67 7.75
C THR A 36 -5.13 -14.56 8.53
N GLY A 37 -6.09 -13.77 8.03
CA GLY A 37 -7.34 -13.43 8.72
C GLY A 37 -7.19 -12.45 9.88
N ILE A 38 -5.98 -11.93 10.13
CA ILE A 38 -5.68 -11.07 11.30
C ILE A 38 -5.92 -9.61 10.92
N ARG A 39 -6.69 -8.85 11.70
CA ARG A 39 -6.81 -7.41 11.46
C ARG A 39 -5.61 -6.68 12.04
N LEU A 40 -5.16 -5.61 11.39
CA LEU A 40 -4.09 -4.76 11.93
C LEU A 40 -4.53 -4.05 13.21
N SER A 41 -5.84 -3.81 13.39
CA SER A 41 -6.43 -3.36 14.66
C SER A 41 -6.22 -4.34 15.82
N ASP A 42 -6.08 -5.63 15.55
CA ASP A 42 -5.97 -6.67 16.59
C ASP A 42 -4.54 -6.83 17.14
N LEU A 43 -3.56 -6.23 16.46
CA LEU A 43 -2.16 -6.18 16.92
C LEU A 43 -1.99 -5.25 18.13
N SER A 44 -0.95 -5.44 18.93
CA SER A 44 -0.55 -4.41 19.90
C SER A 44 -0.05 -3.15 19.20
N ASP A 45 -0.06 -2.00 19.89
CA ASP A 45 0.36 -0.72 19.31
C ASP A 45 1.81 -0.74 18.81
N LEU A 46 2.69 -1.45 19.53
CA LEU A 46 4.06 -1.67 19.11
C LEU A 46 4.14 -2.56 17.86
N GLU A 47 3.49 -3.73 17.86
CA GLU A 47 3.53 -4.66 16.72
C GLU A 47 2.97 -4.02 15.44
N ARG A 48 1.90 -3.22 15.56
CA ARG A 48 1.32 -2.47 14.45
C ARG A 48 2.32 -1.46 13.89
N THR A 49 3.00 -0.73 14.77
CA THR A 49 4.00 0.27 14.36
C THR A 49 5.23 -0.40 13.74
N GLU A 50 5.68 -1.52 14.30
CA GLU A 50 6.74 -2.35 13.70
C GLU A 50 6.33 -2.92 12.35
N PHE A 51 5.07 -3.31 12.18
CA PHE A 51 4.54 -3.74 10.89
C PHE A 51 4.62 -2.60 9.86
N MET A 52 4.19 -1.38 10.20
CA MET A 52 4.31 -0.22 9.29
C MET A 52 5.76 0.03 8.88
N ALA A 53 6.68 0.02 9.86
CA ALA A 53 8.11 0.17 9.60
C ALA A 53 8.65 -0.94 8.69
N SER A 54 8.23 -2.20 8.91
CA SER A 54 8.66 -3.35 8.09
C SER A 54 8.18 -3.28 6.64
N LYS A 55 7.08 -2.56 6.39
CA LYS A 55 6.53 -2.29 5.05
C LYS A 55 7.10 -1.02 4.41
N GLY A 56 8.04 -0.35 5.09
CA GLY A 56 8.79 0.78 4.55
C GLY A 56 8.24 2.16 4.91
N ALA A 57 7.31 2.26 5.88
CA ALA A 57 6.88 3.58 6.36
C ALA A 57 8.03 4.31 7.08
N ALA A 58 8.12 5.62 6.87
CA ALA A 58 9.10 6.48 7.53
C ALA A 58 8.71 6.71 9.00
N VAL A 59 9.35 5.97 9.90
CA VAL A 59 9.13 6.07 11.36
C VAL A 59 10.30 6.79 12.04
N PRO A 60 10.07 7.55 13.13
CA PRO A 60 11.14 8.19 13.88
C PRO A 60 11.99 7.15 14.62
N HIS A 61 13.29 7.41 14.83
CA HIS A 61 14.21 6.43 15.43
C HIS A 61 13.74 5.84 16.78
N ASN A 62 13.04 6.64 17.58
CA ASN A 62 12.55 6.27 18.91
C ASN A 62 11.13 5.65 18.92
N TYR A 63 10.57 5.30 17.76
CA TYR A 63 9.16 4.86 17.63
C TYR A 63 8.80 3.70 18.57
N LYS A 64 9.73 2.79 18.85
CA LYS A 64 9.52 1.63 19.73
C LYS A 64 9.21 2.00 21.19
N THR A 65 9.66 3.17 21.61
CA THR A 65 9.45 3.70 22.97
C THR A 65 8.50 4.90 22.99
N SER A 66 8.12 5.43 21.82
CA SER A 66 7.28 6.60 21.69
C SER A 66 5.80 6.21 21.71
N VAL A 67 5.18 6.26 22.90
CA VAL A 67 3.75 5.97 23.07
C VAL A 67 2.89 6.81 22.14
N GLY A 68 3.13 8.13 22.06
CA GLY A 68 2.34 9.01 21.21
C GLY A 68 2.45 8.69 19.70
N PHE A 69 3.60 8.19 19.24
CA PHE A 69 3.74 7.77 17.84
C PHE A 69 3.02 6.43 17.57
N GLN A 70 3.07 5.52 18.54
CA GLN A 70 2.34 4.26 18.46
C GLN A 70 0.83 4.51 18.46
N GLU A 71 0.33 5.38 19.33
CA GLU A 71 -1.08 5.81 19.37
C GLU A 71 -1.52 6.48 18.06
N LEU A 72 -0.69 7.37 17.49
CA LEU A 72 -0.95 7.96 16.17
C LEU A 72 -1.11 6.86 15.11
N THR A 73 -0.23 5.87 15.11
CA THR A 73 -0.29 4.75 14.15
C THR A 73 -1.58 3.94 14.35
N THR A 74 -1.98 3.70 15.60
CA THR A 74 -3.24 3.03 15.94
C THR A 74 -4.47 3.79 15.42
N ASP A 75 -4.53 5.10 15.64
CA ASP A 75 -5.63 5.95 15.17
C ASP A 75 -5.71 5.96 13.63
N LEU A 76 -4.56 6.09 12.94
CA LEU A 76 -4.51 6.05 11.48
C LEU A 76 -5.01 4.71 10.93
N VAL A 77 -4.49 3.58 11.45
CA VAL A 77 -4.91 2.24 11.00
C VAL A 77 -6.40 2.03 11.21
N THR A 78 -6.91 2.37 12.39
CA THR A 78 -8.34 2.20 12.69
C THR A 78 -9.20 3.00 11.70
N ARG A 79 -8.83 4.26 11.43
CA ARG A 79 -9.56 5.10 10.47
C ARG A 79 -9.53 4.56 9.05
N TYR A 80 -8.43 3.96 8.61
CA TYR A 80 -8.32 3.40 7.27
C TYR A 80 -8.95 2.01 7.13
N GLU A 81 -8.99 1.22 8.20
CA GLU A 81 -9.80 0.01 8.24
C GLU A 81 -11.30 0.34 8.16
N GLU A 82 -11.75 1.40 8.84
CA GLU A 82 -13.14 1.88 8.76
C GLU A 82 -13.46 2.49 7.40
N ASN A 83 -12.56 3.31 6.87
CA ASN A 83 -12.72 3.96 5.57
C ASN A 83 -11.38 4.04 4.80
N PRO A 84 -11.12 3.11 3.88
CA PRO A 84 -9.83 3.00 3.16
C PRO A 84 -9.59 4.14 2.15
N TYR A 85 -10.64 4.88 1.79
CA TYR A 85 -10.60 6.02 0.88
C TYR A 85 -10.53 7.36 1.59
N LYS A 86 -10.52 7.37 2.93
CA LYS A 86 -10.44 8.60 3.70
C LYS A 86 -9.09 9.27 3.44
N ILE A 87 -9.12 10.56 3.10
CA ILE A 87 -7.90 11.36 2.94
C ILE A 87 -7.73 12.15 4.24
N LEU A 88 -6.67 11.83 4.99
CA LEU A 88 -6.29 12.57 6.21
C LEU A 88 -5.14 13.55 5.97
N THR A 89 -4.53 13.48 4.78
CA THR A 89 -3.45 14.37 4.35
C THR A 89 -3.95 15.81 4.23
N GLY A 90 -3.17 16.73 4.80
CA GLY A 90 -3.53 18.13 4.97
C GLY A 90 -4.28 18.44 6.28
N THR A 91 -4.67 17.43 7.07
CA THR A 91 -5.32 17.66 8.37
C THR A 91 -4.33 17.82 9.52
N TYR A 92 -3.10 17.31 9.35
CA TYR A 92 -2.04 17.44 10.35
C TYR A 92 -1.21 18.69 10.10
N GLY A 93 -0.74 19.34 11.17
CA GLY A 93 0.07 20.57 11.06
C GLY A 93 1.50 20.34 10.53
N SER A 94 2.00 19.10 10.58
CA SER A 94 3.34 18.75 10.10
C SER A 94 3.29 18.02 8.76
N LEU A 95 4.15 18.41 7.82
CA LEU A 95 4.32 17.71 6.55
C LEU A 95 4.72 16.25 6.76
N SER A 96 5.64 15.96 7.70
CA SER A 96 6.09 14.59 7.98
C SER A 96 4.96 13.69 8.47
N THR A 97 4.05 14.22 9.31
CA THR A 97 2.88 13.48 9.78
C THR A 97 1.86 13.22 8.65
N ASN A 98 1.69 14.19 7.75
CA ASN A 98 0.83 14.00 6.57
C ASN A 98 1.40 12.96 5.60
N LEU A 99 2.72 12.95 5.38
CA LEU A 99 3.39 11.92 4.59
C LEU A 99 3.20 10.54 5.22
N TYR A 100 3.48 10.42 6.52
CA TYR A 100 3.27 9.18 7.26
C TYR A 100 1.81 8.70 7.20
N ALA A 101 0.84 9.61 7.27
CA ALA A 101 -0.57 9.25 7.15
C ALA A 101 -0.92 8.65 5.78
N GLU A 102 -0.35 9.13 4.67
CA GLU A 102 -0.53 8.47 3.35
C GLU A 102 0.21 7.14 3.26
N GLU A 103 1.42 7.04 3.82
CA GLU A 103 2.19 5.78 3.83
C GLU A 103 1.43 4.68 4.58
N VAL A 104 0.90 5.01 5.77
CA VAL A 104 0.05 4.08 6.53
C VAL A 104 -1.20 3.71 5.73
N ARG A 105 -1.83 4.66 5.02
CA ARG A 105 -2.98 4.37 4.16
C ARG A 105 -2.64 3.37 3.04
N LYS A 106 -1.51 3.58 2.36
CA LYS A 106 -1.00 2.68 1.32
C LYS A 106 -0.78 1.28 1.87
N ILE A 107 -0.11 1.17 3.02
CA ILE A 107 0.22 -0.12 3.64
C ILE A 107 -1.03 -0.85 4.09
N VAL A 108 -1.98 -0.16 4.75
CA VAL A 108 -3.26 -0.74 5.17
C VAL A 108 -4.03 -1.24 3.96
N ASN A 109 -4.17 -0.43 2.91
CA ASN A 109 -4.89 -0.82 1.71
C ASN A 109 -4.25 -2.03 1.01
N ASP A 110 -2.92 -2.06 0.87
CA ASP A 110 -2.20 -3.22 0.32
C ASP A 110 -2.43 -4.49 1.16
N TYR A 111 -2.34 -4.37 2.49
CA TYR A 111 -2.58 -5.48 3.42
C TYR A 111 -3.98 -6.10 3.26
N TYR A 112 -5.00 -5.26 3.07
CA TYR A 112 -6.39 -5.68 2.88
C TYR A 112 -6.74 -6.03 1.43
N GLY A 113 -5.86 -5.77 0.47
CA GLY A 113 -6.12 -6.02 -0.96
C GLY A 113 -7.04 -4.99 -1.61
N ILE A 114 -6.98 -3.75 -1.14
CA ILE A 114 -7.73 -2.62 -1.67
C ILE A 114 -6.83 -1.92 -2.68
N TYR A 115 -7.04 -2.26 -3.95
CA TYR A 115 -6.26 -1.74 -5.08
C TYR A 115 -7.01 -0.65 -5.83
N HIS A 116 -6.33 0.04 -6.75
CA HIS A 116 -6.88 1.14 -7.57
C HIS A 116 -7.32 2.37 -6.75
N VAL A 117 -6.60 2.64 -5.66
CA VAL A 117 -6.79 3.85 -4.85
C VAL A 117 -5.78 4.90 -5.29
N GLU A 118 -6.24 6.12 -5.53
CA GLU A 118 -5.34 7.25 -5.79
C GLU A 118 -4.73 7.74 -4.47
N TYR A 119 -3.41 7.94 -4.47
CA TYR A 119 -2.68 8.50 -3.34
C TYR A 119 -2.20 9.91 -3.63
N TYR A 120 -2.31 10.77 -2.62
CA TYR A 120 -2.14 12.20 -2.77
C TYR A 120 -0.74 12.56 -3.31
N PHE A 121 0.31 12.00 -2.72
CA PHE A 121 1.69 12.28 -3.12
C PHE A 121 2.13 11.58 -4.42
N ASP A 122 1.35 10.66 -4.97
CA ASP A 122 1.65 10.07 -6.29
C ASP A 122 1.33 11.07 -7.42
N HIS A 123 0.45 12.04 -7.15
CA HIS A 123 -0.01 13.05 -8.11
C HIS A 123 0.66 14.41 -7.90
N TYR A 124 1.26 14.65 -6.73
CA TYR A 124 1.95 15.88 -6.37
C TYR A 124 3.36 15.60 -5.81
N PRO A 125 4.31 15.18 -6.67
CA PRO A 125 5.66 14.77 -6.25
C PRO A 125 6.59 15.93 -5.87
N GLU A 126 6.12 17.18 -5.91
CA GLU A 126 6.92 18.38 -5.61
C GLU A 126 7.41 18.46 -4.16
N TYR A 127 6.94 17.57 -3.28
CA TYR A 127 7.47 17.37 -1.95
C TYR A 127 8.27 16.07 -1.90
N PRO A 128 9.61 16.13 -1.82
CA PRO A 128 10.42 14.92 -1.80
C PRO A 128 10.08 14.06 -0.58
N PRO A 129 10.14 12.71 -0.71
CA PRO A 129 10.03 11.82 0.44
C PRO A 129 11.10 12.22 1.46
N TYR A 130 10.70 12.24 2.74
CA TYR A 130 11.59 12.58 3.85
C TYR A 130 12.85 11.71 3.79
N SER A 131 14.00 12.34 3.55
CA SER A 131 15.33 11.71 3.72
C SER A 131 15.72 11.92 5.18
N PRO A 132 16.04 10.87 5.94
CA PRO A 132 16.50 11.00 7.32
C PRO A 132 17.95 11.55 7.44
N ASP A 133 18.59 11.89 6.32
CA ASP A 133 20.03 12.19 6.25
C ASP A 133 20.37 13.66 6.53
N ASN A 134 19.39 14.49 6.89
CA ASN A 134 19.50 15.94 6.99
C ASN A 134 19.32 16.52 8.40
N GLU A 135 19.35 15.67 9.44
CA GLU A 135 19.49 16.13 10.84
C GLU A 135 20.88 15.76 11.40
N THR A 136 21.86 16.63 11.15
CA THR A 136 23.13 16.72 11.91
C THR A 136 23.33 18.13 12.42
#